data_AF-A0A443YK65-F1
#
_entry.id   AF-A0A443YK65-F1
#
_cell.length_a   1.000
_cell.length_b   1.000
_cell.length_c   1.000
_cell.angle_alpha   90.00
_cell.angle_beta   90.00
_cell.angle_gamma   90.00
#
_symmetry.space_group_name_H-M   'P 1'
#
loop_
_entity.id
_entity.type
_entity.pdbx_description
1 polymer ?
#
loop_
_entity_poly.entity_id
_entity_poly.type
_entity_poly.pdbx_seq_one_letter_code
_entity_poly.pdbx_strand_id
1 'polypeptide(L)'
;MAIIDNKVIIDVQYTEIDRSMTRLRQRTHKEAKIEIEIVDGKTKIRHPANDRVHDIVDTIIDKIEQQKTGPMEKESLDFSGIPSHEIRSDFFKRLISSIEGYKLHGVTKINVNHADTTNTTDDDASSDDDYSAAEQELVGIVENAILKGESLLSSKEFQSLAQSGFYITSIRWTAEKQSTPRSKLEFEAQFHNAKDCTHFRYNVLGVYTGLDQGYTQNRKQLKPHEKTQYLRLIENTAQRVYSSIREEQHNAKPII
;
A
#
# COMPACT_ATOMS: atom_id res chain seq x y z
N MET A 1 -27.35 -7.64 7.44
CA MET A 1 -27.22 -7.33 6.00
C MET A 1 -28.18 -6.20 5.69
N ALA A 2 -27.66 -5.02 5.36
CA ALA A 2 -28.46 -3.93 4.81
C ALA A 2 -28.13 -3.83 3.32
N ILE A 3 -29.15 -3.84 2.47
CA ILE A 3 -29.01 -3.59 1.03
C ILE A 3 -29.45 -2.15 0.81
N ILE A 4 -28.53 -1.30 0.37
CA ILE A 4 -28.79 0.10 0.01
C ILE A 4 -28.07 0.30 -1.32
N ASP A 5 -28.80 0.64 -2.38
CA ASP A 5 -28.29 1.08 -3.69
C ASP A 5 -27.01 0.37 -4.19
N ASN A 6 -27.14 -0.83 -4.77
CA ASN A 6 -26.02 -1.62 -5.33
C ASN A 6 -24.84 -1.90 -4.37
N LYS A 7 -25.03 -1.69 -3.07
CA LYS A 7 -24.04 -1.95 -2.02
C LYS A 7 -24.56 -2.98 -1.02
N VAL A 8 -23.72 -3.97 -0.74
CA VAL A 8 -23.92 -4.96 0.33
C VAL A 8 -22.85 -4.73 1.39
N ILE A 9 -23.29 -4.58 2.64
CA ILE A 9 -22.39 -4.46 3.79
C ILE A 9 -22.51 -5.73 4.65
N ILE A 10 -21.36 -6.37 4.89
CA ILE A 10 -21.22 -7.55 5.73
C ILE A 10 -20.42 -7.15 6.97
N ASP A 11 -21.08 -7.18 8.12
CA ASP A 11 -20.42 -7.00 9.42
C ASP A 11 -19.97 -8.38 9.93
N VAL A 12 -18.67 -8.53 10.15
CA VAL A 12 -18.01 -9.76 10.60
C VAL A 12 -17.53 -9.55 12.03
N GLN A 13 -18.00 -10.39 12.93
CA GLN A 13 -17.47 -10.48 14.29
C GLN A 13 -16.58 -11.71 14.41
N TYR A 14 -15.37 -11.53 14.93
CA TYR A 14 -14.42 -12.61 15.11
C TYR A 14 -13.58 -12.41 16.36
N THR A 15 -12.94 -13.47 16.82
CA THR A 15 -12.06 -13.42 18.00
C THR A 15 -10.65 -13.72 17.55
N GLU A 16 -9.72 -12.85 17.93
CA GLU A 16 -8.28 -13.11 17.76
C GLU A 16 -7.65 -13.47 19.09
N ILE A 17 -6.66 -14.35 19.02
CA ILE A 17 -5.81 -14.69 20.16
C ILE A 17 -4.61 -13.75 20.16
N ASP A 18 -4.61 -12.76 21.05
CA ASP A 18 -3.46 -11.91 21.30
C ASP A 18 -2.44 -12.67 22.17
N ARG A 19 -1.40 -13.21 21.51
CA ARG A 19 -0.34 -13.98 22.16
C ARG A 19 0.65 -13.11 22.95
N SER A 20 0.59 -11.78 22.81
CA SER A 20 1.44 -10.85 23.57
C SER A 20 0.96 -10.62 25.01
N MET A 21 -0.27 -11.05 25.33
CA MET A 21 -0.90 -10.87 26.64
C MET A 21 -0.92 -12.14 27.49
N THR A 22 -0.96 -11.96 28.81
CA THR A 22 -1.08 -13.07 29.78
C THR A 22 -2.37 -13.88 29.57
N ARG A 23 -2.34 -15.16 29.96
CA ARG A 23 -3.33 -16.23 29.66
C ARG A 23 -4.82 -15.86 29.82
N LEU A 24 -5.14 -14.93 30.73
CA LEU A 24 -6.51 -14.49 31.03
C LEU A 24 -7.05 -13.38 30.10
N ARG A 25 -6.20 -12.71 29.30
CA ARG A 25 -6.57 -11.62 28.38
C ARG A 25 -6.37 -11.95 26.90
N GLN A 26 -6.14 -13.22 26.58
CA GLN A 26 -5.71 -13.62 25.24
C GLN A 26 -6.79 -13.48 24.16
N ARG A 27 -8.09 -13.40 24.48
CA ARG A 27 -9.14 -13.33 23.46
C ARG A 27 -9.69 -11.92 23.34
N THR A 28 -9.46 -11.31 22.18
CA THR A 28 -9.99 -9.98 21.85
C THR A 28 -11.08 -10.12 20.81
N HIS A 29 -12.29 -9.65 21.14
CA HIS A 29 -13.37 -9.53 20.17
C HIS A 29 -13.07 -8.39 19.20
N LYS A 30 -13.13 -8.69 17.90
CA LYS A 30 -12.93 -7.74 16.82
C LYS A 30 -14.14 -7.72 15.90
N GLU A 31 -14.40 -6.55 15.35
CA GLU A 31 -15.42 -6.33 14.33
C GLU A 31 -14.74 -5.80 13.06
N ALA A 32 -15.14 -6.33 11.92
CA ALA A 32 -14.71 -5.87 10.61
C ALA A 32 -15.90 -5.68 9.70
N LYS A 33 -15.81 -4.69 8.82
CA LYS A 33 -16.82 -4.39 7.82
C LYS A 33 -16.28 -4.70 6.43
N ILE A 34 -16.93 -5.60 5.71
CA ILE A 34 -16.67 -5.87 4.29
C ILE A 34 -17.76 -5.16 3.48
N GLU A 35 -17.35 -4.33 2.54
CA GLU A 35 -18.23 -3.60 1.64
C GLU A 35 -18.10 -4.16 0.23
N ILE A 36 -19.22 -4.60 -0.34
CA ILE A 36 -19.31 -5.08 -1.72
C ILE A 36 -20.17 -4.08 -2.49
N GLU A 37 -19.67 -3.55 -3.59
CA GLU A 37 -20.35 -2.52 -4.40
C GLU A 37 -20.30 -2.93 -5.88
N ILE A 38 -21.43 -2.88 -6.57
CA ILE A 38 -21.48 -3.09 -8.03
C ILE A 38 -21.32 -1.73 -8.71
N VAL A 39 -20.23 -1.56 -9.44
CA VAL A 39 -19.86 -0.32 -10.14
C VAL A 39 -19.44 -0.66 -11.56
N ASP A 40 -20.10 -0.07 -12.57
CA ASP A 40 -19.78 -0.23 -13.99
C ASP A 40 -19.71 -1.71 -14.45
N GLY A 41 -20.61 -2.55 -13.93
CA GLY A 41 -20.64 -3.99 -14.22
C GLY A 41 -19.54 -4.81 -13.53
N LYS A 42 -18.64 -4.17 -12.76
CA LYS A 42 -17.63 -4.82 -11.91
C LYS A 42 -18.12 -4.90 -10.46
N THR A 43 -17.68 -5.94 -9.75
CA THR A 43 -17.88 -6.06 -8.30
C THR A 43 -16.63 -5.57 -7.59
N LYS A 44 -16.74 -4.50 -6.80
CA LYS A 44 -15.67 -3.97 -5.96
C LYS A 44 -15.86 -4.46 -4.53
N ILE A 45 -14.85 -5.11 -3.96
CA ILE A 45 -14.84 -5.56 -2.57
C ILE A 45 -13.82 -4.73 -1.80
N ARG A 46 -14.25 -4.05 -0.74
CA ARG A 46 -13.38 -3.30 0.17
C ARG A 46 -13.49 -3.88 1.57
N HIS A 47 -12.34 -4.07 2.21
CA HIS A 47 -12.28 -4.63 3.55
C HIS A 47 -11.02 -4.14 4.30
N PRO A 48 -11.01 -4.20 5.64
CA PRO A 48 -9.79 -3.99 6.42
C PRO A 48 -8.68 -4.95 6.00
N ALA A 49 -7.46 -4.44 5.86
CA ALA A 49 -6.28 -5.23 5.55
C ALA A 49 -5.76 -5.99 6.78
N ASN A 50 -6.44 -7.09 7.13
CA ASN A 50 -5.96 -8.06 8.10
C ASN A 50 -6.17 -9.49 7.56
N ASP A 51 -5.33 -10.42 7.98
CA ASP A 51 -5.27 -11.78 7.44
C ASP A 51 -6.62 -12.49 7.58
N ARG A 52 -7.27 -12.35 8.75
CA ARG A 52 -8.54 -13.03 9.00
C ARG A 52 -9.66 -12.58 8.07
N VAL A 53 -9.73 -11.29 7.78
CA VAL A 53 -10.73 -10.74 6.85
C VAL A 53 -10.36 -11.08 5.41
N HIS A 54 -9.07 -11.17 5.08
CA HIS A 54 -8.62 -11.65 3.78
C HIS A 54 -9.08 -13.09 3.53
N ASP A 55 -8.85 -14.01 4.47
CA ASP A 55 -9.32 -15.41 4.37
C ASP A 55 -10.84 -15.50 4.15
N ILE A 56 -11.60 -14.62 4.81
CA ILE A 56 -13.06 -14.58 4.68
C ILE A 56 -13.46 -14.12 3.29
N VAL A 57 -12.80 -13.09 2.76
CA VAL A 57 -13.05 -12.58 1.40
C VAL A 57 -12.69 -13.63 0.35
N ASP A 58 -11.55 -14.30 0.49
CA ASP A 58 -11.15 -15.39 -0.40
C ASP A 58 -12.16 -16.53 -0.38
N THR A 59 -12.62 -16.93 0.80
CA THR A 59 -13.68 -17.95 0.95
C THR A 59 -14.99 -17.53 0.27
N ILE A 60 -15.36 -16.25 0.35
CA ILE A 60 -16.55 -15.72 -0.33
C ILE A 60 -16.36 -15.81 -1.85
N ILE A 61 -15.21 -15.39 -2.35
CA ILE A 61 -14.86 -15.43 -3.77
C ILE A 61 -14.88 -16.87 -4.30
N ASP A 62 -14.25 -17.81 -3.62
CA ASP A 62 -14.18 -19.22 -4.02
C ASP A 62 -15.58 -19.85 -4.12
N LYS A 63 -16.46 -19.53 -3.17
CA LYS A 63 -17.86 -19.99 -3.20
C LYS A 63 -18.65 -19.40 -4.37
N ILE A 64 -18.38 -18.15 -4.73
CA ILE A 64 -19.01 -17.50 -5.89
C ILE A 64 -18.51 -18.17 -7.19
N GLU A 65 -17.22 -18.48 -7.28
CA GLU A 65 -16.64 -19.17 -8.45
C GLU A 65 -17.22 -20.58 -8.63
N GLN A 66 -17.41 -21.34 -7.54
CA GLN A 66 -18.06 -22.66 -7.60
C GLN A 66 -19.51 -22.61 -8.11
N GLN A 67 -20.20 -21.48 -7.94
CA GLN A 67 -21.59 -21.30 -8.37
C GLN A 67 -21.72 -20.69 -9.77
N LYS A 68 -20.63 -20.15 -10.34
CA LYS A 68 -20.62 -19.54 -11.68
C LYS A 68 -20.09 -20.52 -12.72
N THR A 69 -20.67 -20.44 -13.92
CA THR A 69 -20.20 -21.16 -15.10
C THR A 69 -19.12 -20.33 -15.80
N GLY A 70 -17.91 -20.32 -15.25
CA GLY A 70 -16.73 -19.71 -15.89
C GLY A 70 -15.74 -19.04 -14.90
N PRO A 71 -14.47 -18.85 -15.32
CA PRO A 71 -13.46 -18.22 -14.49
C PRO A 71 -13.79 -16.74 -14.25
N MET A 72 -13.62 -16.27 -13.01
CA MET A 72 -13.77 -14.87 -12.66
C MET A 72 -12.41 -14.18 -12.72
N GLU A 73 -12.30 -13.12 -13.52
CA GLU A 73 -11.08 -12.31 -13.53
C GLU A 73 -11.02 -11.47 -12.24
N LYS A 74 -9.95 -11.66 -11.46
CA LYS A 74 -9.68 -10.90 -10.23
C LYS A 74 -8.67 -9.80 -10.58
N GLU A 75 -9.04 -8.55 -10.34
CA GLU A 75 -8.15 -7.41 -10.52
C GLU A 75 -7.69 -6.92 -9.14
N SER A 76 -6.40 -7.10 -8.85
CA SER A 76 -5.73 -6.61 -7.64
C SER A 76 -4.42 -5.92 -8.00
N LEU A 77 -3.93 -5.06 -7.10
CA LEU A 77 -2.59 -4.48 -7.23
C LEU A 77 -1.58 -5.52 -6.75
N ASP A 78 -1.07 -6.29 -7.71
CA ASP A 78 -0.15 -7.40 -7.51
C ASP A 78 1.16 -7.15 -8.26
N PHE A 79 2.26 -7.04 -7.52
CA PHE A 79 3.61 -6.85 -8.07
C PHE A 79 4.48 -8.11 -7.96
N SER A 80 3.91 -9.26 -7.60
CA SER A 80 4.66 -10.52 -7.48
C SER A 80 5.33 -10.93 -8.81
N GLY A 81 4.67 -10.64 -9.94
CA GLY A 81 5.22 -10.83 -11.29
C GLY A 81 6.21 -9.75 -11.76
N ILE A 82 6.52 -8.75 -10.92
CA ILE A 82 7.43 -7.63 -11.24
C ILE A 82 8.66 -7.74 -10.33
N PRO A 83 9.80 -8.26 -10.84
CA PRO A 83 11.00 -8.48 -10.01
C PRO A 83 11.80 -7.20 -9.76
N SER A 84 11.70 -6.17 -10.61
CA SER A 84 12.49 -4.94 -10.46
C SER A 84 12.06 -4.13 -9.24
N HIS A 85 13.03 -3.91 -8.35
CA HIS A 85 12.88 -3.12 -7.12
C HIS A 85 12.68 -1.62 -7.43
N GLU A 86 13.22 -1.16 -8.56
CA GLU A 86 13.04 0.20 -9.08
C GLU A 86 11.60 0.42 -9.49
N ILE A 87 10.97 -0.51 -10.23
CA ILE A 87 9.56 -0.40 -10.63
C ILE A 87 8.64 -0.42 -9.41
N ARG A 88 8.92 -1.29 -8.43
CA ARG A 88 8.17 -1.34 -7.15
C ARG A 88 8.21 0.01 -6.42
N SER A 89 9.38 0.65 -6.39
CA SER A 89 9.52 1.99 -5.80
C SER A 89 8.90 3.08 -6.65
N ASP A 90 8.98 2.96 -7.97
CA ASP A 90 8.41 3.91 -8.93
C ASP A 90 6.88 3.98 -8.81
N PHE A 91 6.22 2.86 -8.57
CA PHE A 91 4.79 2.85 -8.23
C PHE A 91 4.44 3.83 -7.11
N PHE A 92 5.18 3.82 -5.99
CA PHE A 92 4.93 4.76 -4.90
C PHE A 92 5.29 6.20 -5.27
N LYS A 93 6.39 6.42 -6.00
CA LYS A 93 6.78 7.77 -6.47
C LYS A 93 5.71 8.38 -7.39
N ARG A 94 5.16 7.59 -8.32
CA ARG A 94 4.05 8.00 -9.20
C ARG A 94 2.74 8.17 -8.42
N LEU A 95 2.41 7.26 -7.51
CA LEU A 95 1.21 7.33 -6.67
C LEU A 95 1.13 8.65 -5.91
N ILE A 96 2.18 9.04 -5.18
CA ILE A 96 2.14 10.23 -4.33
C ILE A 96 2.15 11.55 -5.11
N SER A 97 2.62 11.52 -6.36
CA SER A 97 2.73 12.69 -7.23
C SER A 97 1.53 12.86 -8.18
N SER A 98 0.71 11.82 -8.34
CA SER A 98 -0.38 11.78 -9.33
C SER A 98 -1.79 11.89 -8.75
N ILE A 99 -1.93 12.32 -7.49
CA ILE A 99 -3.23 12.47 -6.83
C ILE A 99 -3.94 13.71 -7.39
N GLU A 100 -5.07 13.51 -8.03
CA GLU A 100 -5.83 14.58 -8.69
C GLU A 100 -6.28 15.67 -7.70
N GLY A 101 -6.04 16.94 -8.03
CA GLY A 101 -6.39 18.09 -7.19
C GLY A 101 -5.46 18.31 -5.99
N TYR A 102 -4.40 17.53 -5.87
CA TYR A 102 -3.41 17.65 -4.80
C TYR A 102 -1.99 17.74 -5.35
N LYS A 103 -1.16 18.54 -4.69
CA LYS A 103 0.28 18.60 -4.94
C LYS A 103 1.02 17.91 -3.80
N LEU A 104 2.00 17.05 -4.11
CA LEU A 104 2.89 16.50 -3.11
C LEU A 104 3.55 17.64 -2.32
N HIS A 105 3.35 17.65 -1.00
CA HIS A 105 3.96 18.62 -0.10
C HIS A 105 5.24 18.05 0.53
N GLY A 106 5.23 16.77 0.93
CA GLY A 106 6.43 16.12 1.45
C GLY A 106 6.19 14.70 1.91
N VAL A 107 7.26 13.90 1.96
CA VAL A 107 7.26 12.51 2.43
C VAL A 107 7.83 12.46 3.84
N THR A 108 7.07 11.90 4.77
CA THR A 108 7.38 11.92 6.21
C THR A 108 7.87 10.59 6.76
N LYS A 109 7.54 9.48 6.09
CA LYS A 109 8.02 8.15 6.45
C LYS A 109 8.13 7.27 5.21
N ILE A 110 9.21 6.50 5.12
CA ILE A 110 9.42 5.46 4.10
C ILE A 110 9.87 4.19 4.84
N ASN A 111 9.25 3.06 4.53
CA ASN A 111 9.84 1.75 4.82
C ASN A 111 10.36 1.17 3.53
N VAL A 112 11.52 0.54 3.58
CA VAL A 112 12.13 -0.17 2.47
C VAL A 112 12.54 -1.58 2.88
N ASN A 113 12.53 -2.49 1.90
CA ASN A 113 13.04 -3.86 2.03
C ASN A 113 14.10 -4.10 0.96
N HIS A 114 15.07 -4.97 1.25
CA HIS A 114 16.07 -5.39 0.28
C HIS A 114 15.52 -6.48 -0.66
N ALA A 115 15.89 -6.45 -1.94
CA ALA A 115 15.45 -7.41 -2.95
C ALA A 115 15.90 -8.85 -2.66
N ASP A 116 17.13 -9.04 -2.18
CA ASP A 116 17.74 -10.37 -2.02
C ASP A 116 17.31 -11.15 -0.77
N THR A 117 16.37 -10.62 0.02
CA THR A 117 15.74 -11.36 1.13
C THR A 117 14.88 -12.55 0.66
N THR A 118 14.86 -12.83 -0.65
CA THR A 118 14.14 -13.97 -1.24
C THR A 118 14.91 -15.29 -1.24
N ASN A 119 16.23 -15.33 -1.01
CA ASN A 119 17.03 -16.57 -1.04
C ASN A 119 18.13 -16.63 0.03
N THR A 120 17.78 -16.82 1.29
CA THR A 120 18.76 -17.29 2.31
C THR A 120 18.29 -18.62 2.89
N THR A 121 18.32 -19.66 2.06
CA THR A 121 18.78 -20.98 2.49
C THR A 121 20.19 -21.12 1.97
N ASP A 122 21.09 -21.51 2.87
CA ASP A 122 22.55 -21.67 2.71
C ASP A 122 23.04 -22.05 1.30
N ASP A 123 24.20 -21.45 0.98
CA ASP A 123 25.24 -21.85 0.03
C ASP A 123 25.50 -20.92 -1.18
N ASP A 124 26.77 -20.50 -1.25
CA ASP A 124 27.47 -19.81 -2.34
C ASP A 124 27.11 -18.35 -2.66
N ALA A 125 27.57 -17.44 -1.79
CA ALA A 125 27.83 -16.05 -2.17
C ALA A 125 29.01 -15.98 -3.16
N SER A 126 28.73 -16.26 -4.43
CA SER A 126 29.51 -15.78 -5.58
C SER A 126 28.72 -14.65 -6.24
N SER A 127 28.67 -13.47 -5.61
CA SER A 127 28.13 -12.28 -6.26
C SER A 127 29.22 -11.62 -7.10
N ASP A 128 29.15 -11.83 -8.42
CA ASP A 128 29.93 -11.10 -9.43
C ASP A 128 29.25 -9.75 -9.75
N ASP A 129 28.75 -9.05 -8.71
CA ASP A 129 28.01 -7.80 -8.83
C ASP A 129 28.84 -6.60 -8.39
N ASP A 130 28.73 -5.55 -9.20
CA ASP A 130 29.47 -4.27 -9.23
C ASP A 130 29.18 -3.34 -8.03
N TYR A 131 28.94 -3.91 -6.85
CA TYR A 131 28.72 -3.16 -5.61
C TYR A 131 30.06 -2.79 -4.97
N SER A 132 30.15 -1.58 -4.41
CA SER A 132 31.29 -1.21 -3.58
C SER A 132 31.33 -2.05 -2.30
N ALA A 133 32.52 -2.23 -1.72
CA ALA A 133 32.69 -3.01 -0.47
C ALA A 133 31.78 -2.55 0.68
N ALA A 134 31.46 -1.25 0.74
CA ALA A 134 30.54 -0.69 1.74
C ALA A 134 29.07 -1.01 1.45
N GLU A 135 28.67 -1.11 0.18
CA GLU A 135 27.33 -1.54 -0.22
C GLU A 135 27.13 -3.03 0.06
N GLN A 136 28.15 -3.85 -0.24
CA GLN A 136 28.14 -5.28 0.09
C GLN A 136 28.02 -5.53 1.61
N GLU A 137 28.70 -4.73 2.44
CA GLU A 137 28.60 -4.81 3.90
C GLU A 137 27.19 -4.45 4.42
N LEU A 138 26.52 -3.45 3.81
CA LEU A 138 25.16 -3.06 4.18
C LEU A 138 24.11 -4.11 3.80
N VAL A 139 24.24 -4.71 2.61
CA VAL A 139 23.32 -5.74 2.10
C VAL A 139 23.32 -7.00 2.98
N GLY A 140 24.48 -7.38 3.51
CA GLY A 140 24.61 -8.55 4.40
C GLY A 140 24.01 -8.36 5.81
N ILE A 141 23.67 -7.13 6.21
CA ILE A 141 23.27 -6.81 7.59
C ILE A 141 21.83 -6.29 7.69
N VAL A 142 21.33 -5.60 6.66
CA VAL A 142 20.05 -4.87 6.73
C VAL A 142 19.02 -5.46 5.77
N GLU A 143 18.04 -6.19 6.31
CA GLU A 143 16.91 -6.70 5.52
C GLU A 143 15.85 -5.62 5.23
N ASN A 144 15.64 -4.72 6.20
CA ASN A 144 14.63 -3.68 6.14
C ASN A 144 15.08 -2.41 6.86
N ALA A 145 14.64 -1.25 6.36
CA ALA A 145 14.93 0.04 6.96
C ALA A 145 13.68 0.93 7.03
N ILE A 146 13.61 1.76 8.08
CA ILE A 146 12.55 2.74 8.28
C ILE A 146 13.17 4.13 8.40
N LEU A 147 12.84 4.98 7.44
CA LEU A 147 13.24 6.39 7.42
C LEU A 147 12.07 7.26 7.88
N LYS A 148 12.36 8.23 8.77
CA LYS A 148 11.41 9.25 9.25
C LYS A 148 12.09 10.60 9.18
N GLY A 149 11.39 11.61 8.66
CA GLY A 149 11.96 12.94 8.48
C GLY A 149 11.12 13.79 7.55
N GLU A 150 11.74 14.79 6.92
CA GLU A 150 11.13 15.61 5.88
C GLU A 150 11.87 15.39 4.56
N SER A 151 11.14 15.47 3.44
CA SER A 151 11.73 15.34 2.09
C SER A 151 12.56 14.06 1.89
N LEU A 152 12.10 12.94 2.45
CA LEU A 152 12.86 11.68 2.47
C LEU A 152 13.26 11.16 1.09
N LEU A 153 12.45 11.39 0.05
CA LEU A 153 12.77 10.94 -1.31
C LEU A 153 14.03 11.59 -1.90
N SER A 154 14.43 12.78 -1.42
CA SER A 154 15.66 13.45 -1.85
C SER A 154 16.82 13.30 -0.85
N SER A 155 16.61 12.57 0.24
CA SER A 155 17.65 12.34 1.26
C SER A 155 18.75 11.43 0.71
N LYS A 156 20.01 11.69 1.11
CA LYS A 156 21.14 10.86 0.66
C LYS A 156 21.00 9.42 1.15
N GLU A 157 20.44 9.26 2.34
CA GLU A 157 20.18 7.99 3.00
C GLU A 157 19.21 7.13 2.18
N PHE A 158 18.09 7.69 1.72
CA PHE A 158 17.17 6.97 0.84
C PHE A 158 17.79 6.65 -0.53
N GLN A 159 18.54 7.58 -1.11
CA GLN A 159 19.17 7.37 -2.42
C GLN A 159 20.22 6.26 -2.37
N SER A 160 21.01 6.20 -1.30
CA SER A 160 21.97 5.11 -1.07
C SER A 160 21.25 3.76 -0.94
N LEU A 161 20.20 3.66 -0.12
CA LEU A 161 19.42 2.42 -0.01
C LEU A 161 18.81 2.01 -1.37
N ALA A 162 18.24 2.95 -2.11
CA ALA A 162 17.66 2.66 -3.43
C ALA A 162 18.71 2.18 -4.44
N GLN A 163 19.95 2.68 -4.37
CA GLN A 163 21.07 2.21 -5.19
C GLN A 163 21.53 0.81 -4.78
N SER A 164 21.46 0.50 -3.48
CA SER A 164 21.77 -0.83 -2.93
C SER A 164 20.61 -1.81 -3.00
N GLY A 165 19.74 -1.74 -4.02
CA GLY A 165 18.70 -2.76 -4.24
C GLY A 165 17.47 -2.71 -3.31
N PHE A 166 17.33 -1.68 -2.45
CA PHE A 166 16.15 -1.54 -1.62
C PHE A 166 14.96 -0.94 -2.39
N TYR A 167 13.75 -1.42 -2.10
CA TYR A 167 12.50 -0.88 -2.64
C TYR A 167 11.53 -0.41 -1.55
N ILE A 168 10.72 0.58 -1.89
CA ILE A 168 9.66 1.11 -1.02
C ILE A 168 8.60 0.03 -0.81
N THR A 169 8.28 -0.26 0.45
CA THR A 169 7.17 -1.15 0.86
C THR A 169 6.07 -0.39 1.58
N SER A 170 6.39 0.78 2.15
CA SER A 170 5.45 1.70 2.78
C SER A 170 5.89 3.14 2.59
N ILE A 171 4.93 4.02 2.35
CA ILE A 171 5.15 5.47 2.29
C ILE A 171 4.05 6.22 3.03
N ARG A 172 4.46 7.25 3.77
CA ARG A 172 3.57 8.25 4.37
C ARG A 172 3.95 9.62 3.86
N TRP A 173 2.98 10.35 3.34
CA TRP A 173 3.21 11.65 2.75
C TRP A 173 2.09 12.61 3.08
N THR A 174 2.39 13.88 2.85
CA THR A 174 1.42 14.96 2.91
C THR A 174 1.21 15.53 1.52
N ALA A 175 -0.03 15.84 1.19
CA ALA A 175 -0.39 16.50 -0.07
C ALA A 175 -1.25 17.73 0.19
N GLU A 176 -0.91 18.83 -0.45
CA GLU A 176 -1.61 20.11 -0.37
C GLU A 176 -2.73 20.16 -1.40
N LYS A 177 -3.94 20.49 -0.95
CA LYS A 177 -5.11 20.70 -1.82
C LYS A 177 -4.88 21.95 -2.66
N GLN A 178 -5.09 21.84 -3.97
CA GLN A 178 -4.89 22.95 -4.90
C GLN A 178 -6.04 23.97 -4.89
N SER A 179 -7.22 23.60 -4.38
CA SER A 179 -8.37 24.49 -4.22
C SER A 179 -8.38 25.21 -2.87
N THR A 180 -9.08 26.33 -2.77
CA THR A 180 -9.40 26.98 -1.49
C THR A 180 -10.58 26.29 -0.78
N PRO A 181 -10.64 26.29 0.56
CA PRO A 181 -9.59 26.74 1.50
C PRO A 181 -8.36 25.80 1.48
N ARG A 182 -7.18 26.36 1.76
CA ARG A 182 -5.93 25.57 1.81
C ARG A 182 -6.03 24.50 2.89
N SER A 183 -5.61 23.30 2.56
CA SER A 183 -5.55 22.18 3.50
C SER A 183 -4.50 21.17 3.04
N LYS A 184 -3.88 20.49 3.98
CA LYS A 184 -2.90 19.44 3.71
C LYS A 184 -3.43 18.12 4.27
N LEU A 185 -3.55 17.09 3.43
CA LEU A 185 -3.93 15.75 3.86
C LEU A 185 -2.70 14.92 4.15
N GLU A 186 -2.78 14.06 5.16
CA GLU A 186 -1.76 13.05 5.44
C GLU A 186 -2.27 11.68 5.01
N PHE A 187 -1.52 11.05 4.12
CA PHE A 187 -1.84 9.78 3.50
C PHE A 187 -0.80 8.73 3.88
N GLU A 188 -1.22 7.48 3.86
CA GLU A 188 -0.35 6.33 4.04
C GLU A 188 -0.75 5.23 3.05
N ALA A 189 0.25 4.61 2.44
CA ALA A 189 0.08 3.47 1.54
C ALA A 189 1.20 2.47 1.79
N GLN A 190 0.90 1.19 1.66
CA GLN A 190 1.89 0.12 1.78
C GLN A 190 1.38 -1.18 1.19
N PHE A 191 2.29 -2.11 0.98
CA PHE A 191 1.94 -3.52 0.82
C PHE A 191 1.70 -4.15 2.19
N HIS A 192 0.66 -4.98 2.31
CA HIS A 192 0.48 -5.80 3.51
C HIS A 192 1.45 -6.98 3.49
N ASN A 193 1.65 -7.60 2.31
CA ASN A 193 2.77 -8.50 2.07
C ASN A 193 3.91 -7.73 1.38
N ALA A 194 4.88 -7.30 2.17
CA ALA A 194 6.02 -6.50 1.71
C ALA A 194 6.97 -7.28 0.78
N LYS A 195 7.10 -8.61 0.98
CA LYS A 195 8.03 -9.46 0.21
C LYS A 195 7.57 -9.59 -1.24
N ASP A 196 6.30 -9.96 -1.42
CA ASP A 196 5.72 -10.18 -2.75
C ASP A 196 5.11 -8.90 -3.34
N CYS A 197 5.07 -7.81 -2.56
CA CYS A 197 4.44 -6.54 -2.93
C CYS A 197 2.97 -6.73 -3.34
N THR A 198 2.24 -7.50 -2.54
CA THR A 198 0.81 -7.80 -2.73
C THR A 198 -0.02 -7.23 -1.59
N HIS A 199 -1.35 -7.30 -1.75
CA HIS A 199 -2.32 -6.80 -0.78
C HIS A 199 -2.09 -5.32 -0.43
N PHE A 200 -2.07 -4.49 -1.47
CA PHE A 200 -1.96 -3.04 -1.33
C PHE A 200 -3.03 -2.50 -0.40
N ARG A 201 -2.59 -1.77 0.64
CA ARG A 201 -3.47 -1.09 1.60
C ARG A 201 -3.13 0.38 1.67
N TYR A 202 -4.13 1.18 1.96
CA TYR A 202 -4.02 2.63 2.01
C TYR A 202 -4.94 3.23 3.06
N ASN A 203 -4.60 4.41 3.54
CA ASN A 203 -5.37 5.12 4.54
C ASN A 203 -5.17 6.64 4.42
N VAL A 204 -6.10 7.39 5.01
CA VAL A 204 -5.99 8.83 5.19
C VAL A 204 -5.97 9.09 6.69
N LEU A 205 -4.85 9.61 7.18
CA LEU A 205 -4.57 9.77 8.61
C LEU A 205 -5.24 11.02 9.20
N GLY A 206 -5.45 12.04 8.37
CA GLY A 206 -6.14 13.26 8.79
C GLY A 206 -5.83 14.45 7.90
N VAL A 207 -6.28 15.62 8.36
CA VAL A 207 -6.14 16.90 7.66
C VAL A 207 -5.52 17.96 8.56
N TYR A 208 -4.58 18.72 8.00
CA TYR A 208 -4.08 19.96 8.58
C TYR A 208 -4.80 21.13 7.91
N THR A 209 -5.45 21.98 8.71
CA THR A 209 -6.18 23.14 8.20
C THR A 209 -5.20 24.25 7.87
N GLY A 210 -5.38 24.92 6.73
CA GLY A 210 -4.61 26.12 6.39
C GLY A 210 -4.91 27.26 7.36
N LEU A 211 -3.87 28.00 7.72
CA LEU A 211 -3.94 29.25 8.49
C LEU A 211 -3.44 30.39 7.60
N ASP A 212 -3.53 31.64 8.09
CA ASP A 212 -2.95 32.80 7.39
C ASP A 212 -1.46 32.61 7.10
N GLN A 213 -0.76 31.92 8.02
CA GLN A 213 0.62 31.47 7.87
C GLN A 213 0.71 29.97 8.14
N GLY A 214 0.90 29.19 7.09
CA GLY A 214 1.12 27.75 7.19
C GLY A 214 -0.12 26.92 7.52
N TYR A 215 0.04 25.95 8.42
CA TYR A 215 -0.98 24.95 8.75
C TYR A 215 -1.05 24.70 10.25
N THR A 216 -2.16 24.11 10.71
CA THR A 216 -2.25 23.61 12.08
C THR A 216 -1.12 22.62 12.40
N GLN A 217 -0.60 22.63 13.63
CA GLN A 217 0.45 21.69 14.05
C GLN A 217 -0.06 20.24 14.13
N ASN A 218 -1.29 20.07 14.64
CA ASN A 218 -1.92 18.76 14.79
C ASN A 218 -2.90 18.52 13.64
N ARG A 219 -2.94 17.28 13.15
CA ARG A 219 -3.97 16.84 12.21
C ARG A 219 -5.30 16.62 12.92
N LYS A 220 -6.39 17.00 12.26
CA LYS A 220 -7.76 16.66 12.67
C LYS A 220 -8.17 15.35 12.01
N GLN A 221 -9.00 14.57 12.72
CA GLN A 221 -9.63 13.41 12.10
C GLN A 221 -10.67 13.85 11.07
N LEU A 222 -10.77 13.07 10.01
CA LEU A 222 -11.75 13.27 8.95
C LEU A 222 -13.10 12.71 9.37
N LYS A 223 -14.19 13.36 8.96
CA LYS A 223 -15.52 12.76 9.08
C LYS A 223 -15.60 11.52 8.19
N PRO A 224 -16.45 10.53 8.51
CA PRO A 224 -16.53 9.28 7.74
C PRO A 224 -16.73 9.49 6.23
N HIS A 225 -17.64 10.40 5.83
CA HIS A 225 -17.90 10.68 4.42
C HIS A 225 -16.70 11.31 3.69
N GLU A 226 -15.99 12.26 4.34
CA GLU A 226 -14.78 12.87 3.79
C GLU A 226 -13.67 11.83 3.64
N LYS A 227 -13.50 10.98 4.66
CA LYS A 227 -12.54 9.89 4.62
C LYS A 227 -12.81 8.95 3.45
N THR A 228 -14.06 8.56 3.22
CA THR A 228 -14.45 7.72 2.07
C THR A 228 -14.09 8.37 0.73
N GLN A 229 -14.30 9.68 0.57
CA GLN A 229 -13.93 10.39 -0.66
C GLN A 229 -12.42 10.35 -0.92
N TYR A 230 -11.61 10.61 0.12
CA TYR A 230 -10.15 10.59 -0.02
C TYR A 230 -9.57 9.18 -0.17
N LEU A 231 -10.20 8.17 0.43
CA LEU A 231 -9.85 6.77 0.19
C LEU A 231 -10.09 6.39 -1.28
N ARG A 232 -11.25 6.75 -1.85
CA ARG A 232 -11.54 6.53 -3.28
C ARG A 232 -10.53 7.24 -4.19
N LEU A 233 -10.08 8.43 -3.80
CA LEU A 233 -9.08 9.18 -4.57
C LEU A 233 -7.73 8.44 -4.65
N ILE A 234 -7.24 7.90 -3.52
CA ILE A 234 -6.02 7.08 -3.52
C ILE A 234 -6.23 5.78 -4.30
N GLU A 235 -7.37 5.10 -4.09
CA GLU A 235 -7.71 3.87 -4.79
C GLU A 235 -7.66 4.03 -6.31
N ASN A 236 -8.36 5.03 -6.84
CA ASN A 236 -8.39 5.31 -8.27
C ASN A 236 -7.00 5.70 -8.81
N THR A 237 -6.24 6.47 -8.04
CA THR A 237 -4.87 6.85 -8.43
C THR A 237 -3.96 5.64 -8.48
N ALA A 238 -4.03 4.76 -7.48
CA ALA A 238 -3.23 3.55 -7.39
C ALA A 238 -3.56 2.58 -8.54
N GLN A 239 -4.83 2.38 -8.85
CA GLN A 239 -5.27 1.57 -10.00
C GLN A 239 -4.71 2.13 -11.31
N ARG A 240 -4.88 3.42 -11.57
CA ARG A 240 -4.38 4.07 -12.80
C ARG A 240 -2.85 3.95 -12.93
N VAL A 241 -2.11 4.21 -11.86
CA VAL A 241 -0.64 4.10 -11.86
C VAL A 241 -0.21 2.65 -12.10
N TYR A 242 -0.87 1.68 -11.45
CA TYR A 242 -0.57 0.27 -11.65
C TYR A 242 -0.83 -0.18 -13.10
N SER A 243 -1.96 0.20 -13.70
CA SER A 243 -2.28 -0.10 -15.10
C SER A 243 -1.22 0.47 -16.05
N SER A 244 -0.81 1.74 -15.86
CA SER A 244 0.26 2.37 -16.64
C SER A 244 1.58 1.59 -16.56
N ILE A 245 1.98 1.19 -15.35
CA ILE A 245 3.20 0.40 -15.15
C ILE A 245 3.08 -0.96 -15.86
N ARG A 246 1.95 -1.64 -15.77
CA ARG A 246 1.75 -2.93 -16.44
C ARG A 246 1.79 -2.83 -17.96
N GLU A 247 1.21 -1.78 -18.52
CA GLU A 247 1.26 -1.51 -19.96
C GLU A 247 2.70 -1.24 -20.42
N GLU A 248 3.45 -0.42 -19.68
CA GLU A 248 4.87 -0.17 -19.94
C GLU A 248 5.70 -1.46 -19.89
N GLN A 249 5.45 -2.34 -18.90
CA GLN A 249 6.12 -3.63 -18.79
C GLN A 249 5.76 -4.61 -19.92
N HIS A 250 4.52 -4.56 -20.41
CA HIS A 250 4.12 -5.37 -21.56
C HIS A 250 4.83 -4.90 -22.83
N ASN A 251 4.89 -3.59 -23.06
CA ASN A 251 5.49 -2.99 -24.26
C ASN A 251 7.03 -3.07 -24.26
N ALA A 252 7.66 -3.15 -23.09
CA ALA A 252 9.12 -3.26 -22.96
C ALA A 252 9.68 -4.67 -23.21
N LYS A 253 8.84 -5.71 -23.25
CA LYS A 253 9.29 -7.05 -23.65
C LYS A 253 9.52 -7.06 -25.18
N PRO A 254 10.73 -7.43 -25.66
CA PRO A 254 10.96 -7.51 -27.10
C PRO A 254 10.04 -8.57 -27.71
N ILE A 255 9.42 -8.22 -28.85
CA ILE A 255 8.86 -9.22 -29.76
C ILE A 255 10.06 -10.02 -30.26
N ILE A 256 10.05 -11.33 -29.95
CA ILE A 256 11.10 -12.32 -30.23
C ILE A 256 11.60 -12.20 -31.68
#